data_AF-A0A381WSC5-F1
#
_entry.id   AF-A0A381WSC5-F1
#
_cell.length_a   1.000
_cell.length_b   1.000
_cell.length_c   1.000
_cell.angle_alpha   90.00
_cell.angle_beta   90.00
_cell.angle_gamma   90.00
#
_symmetry.space_group_name_H-M   'P 1'
#
loop_
_entity.id
_entity.type
_entity.pdbx_description
1 polymer ?
#
loop_
_entity_poly.entity_id
_entity_poly.type
_entity_poly.pdbx_seq_one_letter_code
_entity_poly.pdbx_strand_id
1 'polypeptide(L)'
;FTGLVGSIRPEIIYLEAMYDDNQTPLLGSQDYILKGTPPDCRYWSFVVYDFNNRRIEPYEETIASFHRIELDENGQYEIIITDDLRKYPDQNAISHAGNDFNIIMRIYGPKLSYYKNKSSVPVGSILPSKEYVELDN
;
A
#
# COMPACT_ATOMS: atom_id res chain seq x y z
N PHE A 1 20.40 4.70 -35.20
CA PHE A 1 19.97 3.86 -34.06
C PHE A 1 18.46 3.93 -33.96
N THR A 2 17.78 2.79 -34.04
CA THR A 2 16.31 2.67 -34.02
C THR A 2 15.94 1.58 -33.02
N GLY A 3 15.17 1.92 -31.99
CA GLY A 3 14.57 0.97 -31.06
C GLY A 3 15.15 1.02 -29.65
N LEU A 4 14.24 1.23 -28.67
CA LEU A 4 14.49 1.22 -27.23
C LEU A 4 15.43 0.09 -26.80
N VAL A 5 16.47 0.46 -26.06
CA VAL A 5 17.28 -0.48 -25.26
C VAL A 5 16.51 -0.76 -23.97
N GLY A 6 16.37 -2.04 -23.62
CA GLY A 6 15.84 -2.46 -22.32
C GLY A 6 16.60 -1.78 -21.17
N SER A 7 15.93 -1.54 -20.05
CA SER A 7 16.57 -0.80 -18.97
C SER A 7 17.82 -1.51 -18.46
N ILE A 8 18.93 -0.78 -18.44
CA ILE A 8 20.22 -1.23 -17.89
C ILE A 8 20.28 -1.06 -16.36
N ARG A 9 19.17 -0.74 -15.70
CA ARG A 9 19.07 -0.49 -14.25
C ARG A 9 17.98 -1.37 -13.63
N PRO A 10 18.05 -1.63 -12.31
CA PRO A 10 16.94 -2.27 -11.61
C PRO A 10 15.67 -1.42 -11.71
N GLU A 11 14.58 -2.03 -12.15
CA GLU A 11 13.36 -1.28 -12.49
C GLU A 11 12.31 -1.26 -11.40
N ILE A 12 12.23 -2.31 -10.56
CA ILE A 12 11.14 -2.47 -9.62
C ILE A 12 11.52 -3.30 -8.38
N ILE A 13 10.86 -2.99 -7.25
CA ILE A 13 10.79 -3.81 -6.03
C ILE A 13 9.31 -4.05 -5.73
N TYR A 14 8.97 -5.29 -5.37
CA TYR A 14 7.66 -5.67 -4.83
C TYR A 14 7.83 -6.07 -3.37
N LEU A 15 7.00 -5.50 -2.49
CA LEU A 15 6.86 -5.92 -1.10
C LEU A 15 5.42 -6.40 -0.92
N GLU A 16 5.25 -7.54 -0.27
CA GLU A 16 3.93 -8.14 -0.04
C GLU A 16 3.71 -8.33 1.46
N ALA A 17 2.49 -8.05 1.90
CA ALA A 17 2.02 -8.38 3.24
C ALA A 17 0.70 -9.17 3.16
N MET A 18 0.60 -10.18 4.01
CA MET A 18 -0.61 -11.00 4.24
C MET A 18 -1.07 -10.92 5.70
N TYR A 19 -0.29 -10.25 6.54
CA TYR A 19 -0.50 -10.09 7.97
C TYR A 19 -0.31 -8.61 8.33
N ASP A 20 -0.98 -8.16 9.38
CA ASP A 20 -0.75 -6.88 10.03
C ASP A 20 0.47 -6.94 10.97
N ASP A 21 0.81 -5.81 11.57
CA ASP A 21 1.97 -5.68 12.48
C ASP A 21 1.81 -6.53 13.77
N ASN A 22 0.58 -6.91 14.10
CA ASN A 22 0.26 -7.79 15.22
C ASN A 22 0.33 -9.28 14.83
N GLN A 23 0.81 -9.59 13.62
CA GLN A 23 0.90 -10.95 13.06
C GLN A 23 -0.48 -11.63 12.88
N THR A 24 -1.54 -10.83 12.76
CA THR A 24 -2.89 -11.30 12.45
C THR A 24 -3.10 -11.24 10.93
N PRO A 25 -3.73 -12.26 10.29
CA PRO A 25 -4.05 -12.18 8.87
C PRO A 25 -4.86 -10.93 8.53
N LEU A 26 -4.69 -10.43 7.31
CA LEU A 26 -5.48 -9.32 6.78
C LEU A 26 -6.87 -9.83 6.34
N LEU A 27 -7.89 -9.50 7.13
CA LEU A 27 -9.24 -10.06 7.01
C LEU A 27 -10.20 -9.08 6.34
N GLY A 28 -11.08 -9.59 5.49
CA GLY A 28 -12.10 -8.77 4.82
C GLY A 28 -13.23 -8.28 5.72
N SER A 29 -13.23 -8.68 6.99
CA SER A 29 -14.22 -8.29 7.99
C SER A 29 -13.78 -7.08 8.84
N GLN A 30 -12.61 -6.51 8.55
CA GLN A 30 -11.98 -5.47 9.35
C GLN A 30 -11.42 -4.37 8.45
N ASP A 31 -11.64 -3.12 8.84
CA ASP A 31 -11.00 -1.97 8.23
C ASP A 31 -9.57 -1.81 8.79
N TYR A 32 -8.60 -1.45 7.97
CA TYR A 32 -7.19 -1.28 8.35
C TYR A 32 -6.67 0.11 8.00
N ILE A 33 -5.65 0.54 8.72
CA ILE A 33 -4.84 1.72 8.42
C ILE A 33 -3.45 1.23 7.97
N LEU A 34 -3.04 1.68 6.80
CA LEU A 34 -1.67 1.55 6.29
C LEU A 34 -0.99 2.91 6.36
N LYS A 35 0.07 3.02 7.16
CA LYS A 35 0.80 4.28 7.38
C LYS A 35 2.29 4.13 7.16
N GLY A 36 2.95 5.14 6.60
CA GLY A 36 4.40 5.13 6.46
C GLY A 36 4.97 6.27 5.64
N THR A 37 6.26 6.19 5.38
CA THR A 37 6.98 7.16 4.54
C THR A 37 7.10 6.63 3.10
N PRO A 38 6.82 7.46 2.07
CA PRO A 38 7.10 7.11 0.69
C PRO A 38 8.57 6.68 0.47
N PRO A 39 8.83 5.66 -0.37
CA PRO A 39 10.19 5.29 -0.74
C PRO A 39 10.79 6.30 -1.71
N ASP A 40 12.11 6.48 -1.63
CA ASP A 40 12.88 7.25 -2.61
C ASP A 40 12.90 6.47 -3.94
N CYS A 41 12.08 6.92 -4.89
CA CYS A 41 11.82 6.25 -6.16
C CYS A 41 11.21 7.20 -7.18
N ARG A 42 10.93 6.70 -8.39
CA ARG A 42 10.20 7.47 -9.42
C ARG A 42 8.69 7.42 -9.20
N TYR A 43 8.15 6.26 -8.84
CA TYR A 43 6.74 6.06 -8.59
C TYR A 43 6.50 4.88 -7.64
N TRP A 44 5.47 4.98 -6.81
CA TRP A 44 5.02 3.90 -5.94
C TRP A 44 3.50 3.76 -5.95
N SER A 45 3.03 2.56 -5.61
CA SER A 45 1.61 2.26 -5.43
C SER A 45 1.42 1.10 -4.47
N PHE A 46 0.29 1.07 -3.79
CA PHE A 46 -0.23 -0.12 -3.13
C PHE A 46 -1.40 -0.71 -3.91
N VAL A 47 -1.50 -2.03 -3.93
CA VAL A 47 -2.60 -2.75 -4.58
C VAL A 47 -3.10 -3.86 -3.67
N VAL A 48 -4.42 -3.88 -3.42
CA VAL A 48 -5.09 -4.93 -2.66
C VAL A 48 -5.58 -6.03 -3.61
N TYR A 49 -5.39 -7.27 -3.19
CA TYR A 49 -5.76 -8.48 -3.90
C TYR A 49 -6.52 -9.43 -2.99
N ASP A 50 -7.52 -10.13 -3.53
CA ASP A 50 -8.17 -11.25 -2.85
C ASP A 50 -7.12 -12.35 -2.62
N PHE A 51 -6.97 -12.79 -1.38
CA PHE A 51 -6.01 -13.82 -0.99
C PHE A 51 -6.22 -15.14 -1.77
N ASN A 52 -7.46 -15.51 -2.05
CA ASN A 52 -7.84 -16.74 -2.73
C ASN A 52 -7.90 -16.57 -4.26
N ASN A 53 -8.59 -15.53 -4.75
CA ASN A 53 -8.88 -15.37 -6.18
C ASN A 53 -7.95 -14.39 -6.90
N ARG A 54 -7.02 -13.74 -6.18
CA ARG A 54 -6.00 -12.80 -6.67
C ARG A 54 -6.53 -11.60 -7.47
N ARG A 55 -7.83 -11.31 -7.37
CA ARG A 55 -8.48 -10.24 -8.10
C ARG A 55 -9.69 -9.74 -7.31
N ILE A 56 -9.80 -8.42 -7.22
CA ILE A 56 -10.95 -7.72 -6.66
C ILE A 56 -11.41 -6.72 -7.72
N GLU A 57 -12.72 -6.55 -7.84
CA GLU A 57 -13.35 -5.59 -8.74
C GLU A 57 -14.20 -4.59 -7.96
N PRO A 58 -14.27 -3.32 -8.40
CA PRO A 58 -13.52 -2.76 -9.54
C PRO A 58 -12.04 -2.54 -9.22
N TYR A 59 -11.14 -2.86 -10.16
CA TYR A 59 -9.69 -2.83 -9.92
C TYR A 59 -9.17 -1.44 -9.50
N GLU A 60 -9.73 -0.38 -10.04
CA GLU A 60 -9.34 1.00 -9.73
C GLU A 60 -9.55 1.40 -8.26
N GLU A 61 -10.48 0.76 -7.57
CA GLU A 61 -10.76 1.01 -6.15
C GLU A 61 -9.75 0.32 -5.24
N THR A 62 -8.95 -0.63 -5.74
CA THR A 62 -7.99 -1.39 -4.92
C THR A 62 -6.59 -0.79 -4.91
N ILE A 63 -6.40 0.36 -5.56
CA ILE A 63 -5.09 0.93 -5.84
C ILE A 63 -4.93 2.31 -5.19
N ALA A 64 -3.95 2.41 -4.31
CA ALA A 64 -3.43 3.69 -3.84
C ALA A 64 -2.19 4.04 -4.66
N SER A 65 -2.22 5.16 -5.38
CA SER A 65 -1.11 5.60 -6.24
C SER A 65 -0.53 6.91 -5.74
N PHE A 66 0.79 7.08 -5.78
CA PHE A 66 1.47 8.29 -5.32
C PHE A 66 0.96 9.61 -5.93
N HIS A 67 0.33 9.57 -7.11
CA HIS A 67 -0.26 10.76 -7.73
C HIS A 67 -1.59 11.20 -7.10
N ARG A 68 -2.28 10.29 -6.40
CA ARG A 68 -3.62 10.49 -5.84
C ARG A 68 -3.63 10.54 -4.32
N ILE A 69 -2.58 10.04 -3.68
CA ILE A 69 -2.46 10.00 -2.23
C ILE A 69 -1.92 11.33 -1.74
N GLU A 70 -2.70 12.00 -0.90
CA GLU A 70 -2.25 13.17 -0.17
C GLU A 70 -1.36 12.74 1.00
N LEU A 71 -0.25 13.46 1.20
CA LEU A 71 0.64 13.24 2.33
C LEU A 71 0.31 14.23 3.44
N ASP A 72 0.54 13.82 4.69
CA ASP A 72 0.42 14.70 5.84
C ASP A 72 1.55 15.75 5.88
N GLU A 73 1.50 16.63 6.88
CA GLU A 73 2.50 17.69 7.09
C GLU A 73 3.93 17.16 7.32
N ASN A 74 4.08 15.89 7.70
CA ASN A 74 5.35 15.21 7.90
C ASN A 74 5.81 14.45 6.64
N GLY A 75 5.05 14.53 5.54
CA GLY A 75 5.32 13.80 4.31
C GLY A 75 5.04 12.30 4.41
N GLN A 76 4.18 11.87 5.34
CA GLN A 76 3.76 10.48 5.48
C GLN A 76 2.45 10.23 4.74
N TYR A 77 2.29 9.02 4.21
CA TYR A 77 0.98 8.57 3.75
C TYR A 77 0.23 7.90 4.90
N GLU A 78 -1.09 8.06 4.88
CA GLU A 78 -2.04 7.27 5.65
C GLU A 78 -3.15 6.85 4.69
N ILE A 79 -3.43 5.55 4.63
CA ILE A 79 -4.36 4.95 3.67
C ILE A 79 -5.28 4.01 4.43
N ILE A 80 -6.59 4.22 4.30
CA ILE A 80 -7.61 3.30 4.81
C ILE A 80 -7.82 2.16 3.81
N ILE A 81 -7.89 0.93 4.31
CA ILE A 81 -8.22 -0.26 3.54
C ILE A 81 -9.53 -0.80 4.11
N THR A 82 -10.62 -0.75 3.33
CA THR A 82 -11.99 -1.00 3.82
C THR A 82 -12.86 -1.77 2.82
N ASP A 83 -13.99 -2.31 3.26
CA ASP A 83 -15.04 -2.83 2.39
C ASP A 83 -16.05 -1.75 1.93
N ASP A 84 -16.05 -0.58 2.57
CA ASP A 84 -17.00 0.50 2.30
C ASP A 84 -16.31 1.85 2.26
N LEU A 85 -15.88 2.25 1.06
CA LEU A 85 -15.24 3.54 0.80
C LEU A 85 -16.10 4.75 1.23
N ARG A 86 -17.44 4.59 1.31
CA ARG A 86 -18.35 5.69 1.70
C ARG A 86 -18.20 6.08 3.17
N LYS A 87 -17.61 5.22 4.01
CA LYS A 87 -17.26 5.55 5.40
C LYS A 87 -16.17 6.64 5.47
N TYR A 88 -15.38 6.81 4.41
CA TYR A 88 -14.19 7.64 4.38
C TYR A 88 -14.12 8.53 3.13
N PRO A 89 -15.15 9.38 2.86
CA PRO A 89 -15.30 10.09 1.60
C PRO A 89 -14.20 11.11 1.29
N ASP A 90 -13.54 11.63 2.32
CA ASP A 90 -12.51 12.68 2.21
C ASP A 90 -11.12 12.18 2.63
N GLN A 91 -10.93 10.86 2.75
CA GLN A 91 -9.65 10.26 3.12
C GLN A 91 -9.08 9.43 1.98
N ASN A 92 -7.77 9.22 2.01
CA ASN A 92 -7.11 8.24 1.15
C ASN A 92 -7.65 6.84 1.51
N ALA A 93 -8.52 6.27 0.68
CA ALA A 93 -9.11 4.96 0.93
C ALA A 93 -9.05 4.05 -0.31
N ILE A 94 -8.83 2.76 -0.08
CA ILE A 94 -8.88 1.70 -1.08
C ILE A 94 -9.69 0.50 -0.59
N SER A 95 -10.24 -0.26 -1.52
CA SER A 95 -11.18 -1.33 -1.23
C SER A 95 -10.53 -2.71 -1.15
N HIS A 96 -10.89 -3.48 -0.12
CA HIS A 96 -10.72 -4.94 -0.10
C HIS A 96 -12.02 -5.70 -0.43
N ALA A 97 -13.13 -4.98 -0.67
CA ALA A 97 -14.44 -5.50 -1.08
C ALA A 97 -14.96 -6.68 -0.23
N GLY A 98 -14.68 -6.67 1.07
CA GLY A 98 -15.09 -7.72 2.01
C GLY A 98 -14.28 -9.02 1.96
N ASN A 99 -13.19 -9.07 1.17
CA ASN A 99 -12.34 -10.26 1.06
C ASN A 99 -11.15 -10.22 2.01
N ASP A 100 -10.77 -11.38 2.55
CA ASP A 100 -9.43 -11.55 3.10
C ASP A 100 -8.40 -11.30 1.99
N PHE A 101 -7.33 -10.59 2.31
CA PHE A 101 -6.52 -9.94 1.29
C PHE A 101 -5.02 -10.03 1.51
N ASN A 102 -4.29 -9.86 0.43
CA ASN A 102 -2.88 -9.49 0.45
C ASN A 102 -2.73 -8.09 -0.16
N ILE A 103 -1.75 -7.35 0.33
CA ILE A 103 -1.42 -6.03 -0.20
C ILE A 103 0.01 -6.03 -0.74
N ILE A 104 0.18 -5.45 -1.93
CA ILE A 104 1.47 -5.37 -2.61
C ILE A 104 1.85 -3.91 -2.78
N MET A 105 2.98 -3.53 -2.20
CA MET A 105 3.67 -2.29 -2.54
C MET A 105 4.53 -2.51 -3.77
N ARG A 106 4.37 -1.63 -4.76
CA ARG A 106 5.20 -1.59 -5.97
C ARG A 106 6.06 -0.34 -5.92
N ILE A 107 7.38 -0.48 -6.01
CA ILE A 107 8.33 0.63 -5.99
C ILE A 107 9.11 0.62 -7.28
N TYR A 108 8.96 1.65 -8.09
CA TYR A 108 9.53 1.67 -9.43
C TYR A 108 10.56 2.78 -9.61
N GLY A 109 11.64 2.44 -10.33
CA GLY A 109 12.88 3.22 -10.29
C GLY A 109 13.36 3.48 -8.86
N PRO A 110 13.47 2.45 -8.00
CA PRO A 110 13.87 2.61 -6.61
C PRO A 110 15.31 3.12 -6.48
N LYS A 111 15.59 3.85 -5.39
CA LYS A 111 16.95 4.22 -4.99
C LYS A 111 17.86 2.99 -4.97
N LEU A 112 18.99 3.07 -5.67
CA LEU A 112 19.88 1.91 -5.87
C LEU A 112 20.38 1.25 -4.57
N SER A 113 20.48 2.01 -3.47
CA SER A 113 20.90 1.47 -2.18
C SER A 113 19.93 0.44 -1.60
N TYR A 114 18.65 0.47 -1.98
CA TYR A 114 17.65 -0.49 -1.55
C TYR A 114 17.98 -1.93 -1.96
N TYR A 115 18.65 -2.12 -3.11
CA TYR A 115 19.11 -3.46 -3.54
C TYR A 115 20.30 -3.99 -2.75
N LYS A 116 21.10 -3.09 -2.16
CA LYS A 116 22.27 -3.45 -1.36
C LYS A 116 21.90 -3.71 0.09
N ASN A 117 20.97 -2.93 0.63
CA ASN A 117 20.46 -3.07 1.99
C ASN A 117 18.93 -3.08 1.96
N LYS A 118 18.32 -4.27 1.97
CA LYS A 118 16.86 -4.42 1.93
C LYS A 118 16.17 -3.77 3.12
N SER A 119 16.80 -3.76 4.29
CA SER A 119 16.26 -3.12 5.51
C SER A 119 16.24 -1.60 5.43
N SER A 120 16.83 -0.99 4.39
CA SER A 120 16.75 0.46 4.15
C SER A 120 15.52 0.88 3.34
N VAL A 121 14.75 -0.09 2.80
CA VAL A 121 13.48 0.21 2.14
C VAL A 121 12.47 0.58 3.23
N PRO A 122 11.83 1.76 3.18
CA PRO A 122 10.79 2.09 4.12
C PRO A 122 9.59 1.16 3.90
N VAL A 123 9.20 0.46 4.96
CA VAL A 123 8.02 -0.40 4.99
C VAL A 123 6.94 0.32 5.78
N GLY A 124 5.70 0.27 5.29
CA GLY A 124 4.55 0.80 6.02
C GLY A 124 4.14 -0.13 7.15
N SER A 125 3.54 0.43 8.18
CA SER A 125 2.85 -0.27 9.26
C SER A 125 1.40 -0.51 8.86
N ILE A 126 0.87 -1.69 9.16
CA ILE A 126 -0.55 -2.02 8.95
C ILE A 126 -1.15 -2.41 10.29
N LEU A 127 -2.23 -1.72 10.69
CA LEU A 127 -2.95 -1.98 11.93
C LEU A 127 -4.47 -1.93 11.72
N PRO A 128 -5.27 -2.69 12.50
CA PRO A 128 -6.71 -2.56 12.50
C PRO A 128 -7.15 -1.13 12.87
N SER A 129 -8.11 -0.56 12.11
CA SER A 129 -8.60 0.81 12.33
C SER A 129 -9.27 1.03 13.70
N LYS A 130 -9.65 -0.03 14.41
CA LYS A 130 -10.31 0.04 15.73
C LYS A 130 -9.41 0.58 16.85
N GLU A 131 -8.09 0.63 16.65
CA GLU A 131 -7.17 1.25 17.62
C GLU A 131 -7.25 2.80 17.64
N TYR A 132 -8.00 3.44 16.74
CA TYR A 132 -8.21 4.90 16.74
C TYR A 132 -9.44 5.39 17.52
N VAL A 133 -10.25 4.50 18.11
CA VAL A 133 -11.44 4.92 18.91
C VAL A 133 -11.07 5.32 20.35
N GLU A 134 -9.82 5.13 20.79
CA GLU A 134 -9.42 5.39 22.20
C GLU A 134 -8.37 6.49 22.40
N LEU A 135 -7.96 7.26 21.39
CA LEU A 135 -6.97 8.33 21.57
C LEU A 135 -7.50 9.77 21.55
N ASP A 136 -8.82 9.95 21.38
CA ASP A 136 -9.49 11.26 21.43
C ASP A 136 -10.55 11.36 22.55
N ASN A 137 -10.21 10.90 23.77
CA ASN A 137 -10.96 11.21 25.00
C ASN A 137 -10.07 11.81 26.08
#